data_AF-A0A7X3KB08-F1
#
_entry.id   AF-A0A7X3KB08-F1
#
_cell.length_a   1.000
_cell.length_b   1.000
_cell.length_c   1.000
_cell.angle_alpha   90.00
_cell.angle_beta   90.00
_cell.angle_gamma   90.00
#
_symmetry.space_group_name_H-M   'P 1'
#
loop_
_entity.id
_entity.type
_entity.pdbx_description
1 polymer ?
#
loop_
_entity_poly.entity_id
_entity_poly.type
_entity_poly.pdbx_seq_one_letter_code
_entity_poly.pdbx_strand_id
1 'polypeptide(L)'
;MHKEEIYTPERVARIQRAYQSIFPTIMPELADYWGLARRRPWSCLTTNFHEVTFANLEHLHRQAREIDKMGLPFEAKGQALRDASLATGAGYSIGISPWTDNLLERTYADDKDSVVILLGHDWYPIVPDDRPSGTPLMATDSLHAVERYWPGAPEAVLEGRTVGLFVNLYPDYRPPGDPKCGSLSKYGYSYAQCLAGLDAMVTQVKKRFGQVQLVSWGSNVWTALTPRVHTARSGILLSQHVREASGSVLAIELGGQRIPYLPLMHPGHWGNFGRAYHLRHVKAGYSSMQLGLPGLATSNSGRSHSARQISID
;
A
#
# COMPACT_ATOMS: atom_id res chain seq x y z
N MET A 1 -15.88 -19.80 18.48
CA MET A 1 -15.23 -18.46 18.48
C MET A 1 -13.79 -18.67 18.04
N HIS A 2 -13.49 -18.56 16.74
CA HIS A 2 -12.12 -18.73 16.26
C HIS A 2 -11.27 -17.58 16.81
N LYS A 3 -10.20 -17.90 17.55
CA LYS A 3 -9.13 -16.95 17.82
C LYS A 3 -8.59 -16.52 16.46
N GLU A 4 -8.92 -15.32 16.02
CA GLU A 4 -8.21 -14.67 14.91
C GLU A 4 -6.80 -14.35 15.41
N GLU A 5 -5.92 -15.34 15.31
CA GLU A 5 -4.48 -15.18 15.42
C GLU A 5 -4.01 -14.51 14.13
N ILE A 6 -3.57 -13.25 14.23
CA ILE A 6 -3.31 -12.42 13.05
C ILE A 6 -1.99 -12.83 12.42
N TYR A 7 -0.98 -13.17 13.21
CA TYR A 7 0.28 -13.71 12.73
C TYR A 7 0.76 -14.85 13.63
N THR A 8 1.30 -15.91 13.04
CA THR A 8 2.08 -16.92 13.75
C THR A 8 3.57 -16.51 13.74
N PRO A 9 4.40 -17.03 14.65
CA PRO A 9 5.84 -16.78 14.62
C PRO A 9 6.49 -17.09 13.26
N GLU A 10 6.08 -18.18 12.61
CA GLU A 10 6.60 -18.57 11.29
C GLU A 10 6.19 -17.59 10.20
N ARG A 11 4.95 -17.08 10.27
CA ARG A 11 4.44 -16.08 9.33
C ARG A 11 5.22 -14.76 9.44
N VAL A 12 5.43 -14.29 10.68
CA VAL A 12 6.25 -13.10 10.94
C VAL A 12 7.67 -13.29 10.41
N ALA A 13 8.30 -14.43 10.71
CA ALA A 13 9.67 -14.71 10.27
C ALA A 13 9.82 -14.72 8.74
N ARG A 14 8.85 -15.27 8.00
CA ARG A 14 8.85 -15.24 6.52
C ARG A 14 8.76 -13.82 5.98
N ILE A 15 7.84 -13.01 6.50
CA ILE A 15 7.62 -11.64 6.03
C ILE A 15 8.82 -10.76 6.38
N GLN A 16 9.38 -10.89 7.59
CA GLN A 16 10.61 -10.19 7.98
C GLN A 16 11.77 -10.56 7.05
N ARG A 17 11.96 -11.84 6.72
CA ARG A 17 13.00 -12.27 5.78
C ARG A 17 12.83 -11.63 4.41
N ALA A 18 11.60 -11.56 3.89
CA ALA A 18 11.32 -10.89 2.63
C ALA A 18 11.73 -9.40 2.69
N TYR A 19 11.32 -8.68 3.74
CA TYR A 19 11.71 -7.29 3.92
C TYR A 19 13.22 -7.10 4.06
N GLN A 20 13.89 -7.93 4.85
CA GLN A 20 15.34 -7.84 5.05
C GLN A 20 16.12 -8.18 3.77
N SER A 21 15.59 -9.04 2.90
CA SER A 21 16.18 -9.31 1.58
C SER A 21 16.00 -8.12 0.62
N ILE A 22 14.83 -7.48 0.61
CA ILE A 22 14.55 -6.32 -0.27
C ILE A 22 15.26 -5.07 0.25
N PHE A 23 15.35 -4.92 1.57
CA PHE A 23 15.90 -3.76 2.28
C PHE A 23 16.94 -4.22 3.31
N PRO A 24 18.12 -4.71 2.88
CA PRO A 24 19.15 -5.21 3.78
C PRO A 24 19.72 -4.12 4.70
N THR A 25 19.53 -2.85 4.33
CA THR A 25 19.90 -1.70 5.17
C THR A 25 18.86 -0.60 5.00
N ILE A 26 18.46 0.02 6.11
CA ILE A 26 17.55 1.17 6.09
C ILE A 26 18.38 2.46 6.04
N MET A 27 18.35 3.13 4.89
CA MET A 27 19.03 4.42 4.69
C MET A 27 18.30 5.54 5.45
N PRO A 28 18.96 6.68 5.78
CA PRO A 28 18.34 7.78 6.53
C PRO A 28 17.04 8.29 5.92
N GLU A 29 16.98 8.46 4.60
CA GLU A 29 15.79 8.93 3.87
C GLU A 29 14.66 7.90 3.95
N LEU A 30 15.00 6.61 3.94
CA LEU A 30 14.03 5.52 4.07
C LEU A 30 13.51 5.42 5.51
N ALA A 31 14.38 5.63 6.51
CA ALA A 31 14.01 5.68 7.92
C ALA A 31 13.11 6.88 8.24
N ASP A 32 13.39 8.06 7.65
CA ASP A 32 12.54 9.25 7.75
C ASP A 32 11.18 9.03 7.07
N TYR A 33 11.20 8.46 5.86
CA TYR A 33 10.01 8.07 5.12
C TYR A 33 9.15 7.08 5.86
N TRP A 34 9.72 6.06 6.47
CA TRP A 34 8.97 5.11 7.29
C TRP A 34 8.66 5.62 8.70
N GLY A 35 9.17 6.81 9.06
CA GLY A 35 8.90 7.40 10.37
C GLY A 35 9.42 6.54 11.52
N LEU A 36 10.55 5.83 11.34
CA LEU A 36 11.08 4.89 12.33
C LEU A 36 11.49 5.58 13.65
N ALA A 37 11.83 6.86 13.60
CA ALA A 37 12.07 7.68 14.78
C ALA A 37 10.78 8.10 15.52
N ARG A 38 9.60 7.71 15.00
CA ARG A 38 8.26 7.91 15.58
C ARG A 38 7.94 9.38 15.92
N ARG A 39 8.50 10.31 15.13
CA ARG A 39 8.35 11.76 15.32
C ARG A 39 7.00 12.29 14.86
N ARG A 40 6.24 11.52 14.07
CA ARG A 40 4.94 11.94 13.57
C ARG A 40 3.91 11.96 14.72
N PRO A 41 3.03 12.97 14.74
CA PRO A 41 2.13 13.19 15.87
C PRO A 41 1.05 12.12 16.01
N TRP A 42 0.68 11.43 14.94
CA TRP A 42 -0.57 10.65 14.92
C TRP A 42 -0.43 9.18 14.53
N SER A 43 0.73 8.75 14.06
CA SER A 43 0.83 7.40 13.49
C SER A 43 2.18 6.74 13.69
N CYS A 44 2.10 5.42 13.74
CA CYS A 44 3.20 4.48 13.90
C CYS A 44 2.87 3.22 13.09
N LEU A 45 2.59 3.37 11.80
CA LEU A 45 2.23 2.23 10.95
C LEU A 45 3.42 1.30 10.72
N THR A 46 4.55 1.87 10.32
CA THR A 46 5.73 1.10 9.92
C THR A 46 6.52 0.63 11.15
N THR A 47 7.08 -0.56 11.03
CA THR A 47 7.93 -1.20 12.03
C THR A 47 9.34 -1.36 11.49
N ASN A 48 10.34 -1.18 12.35
CA ASN A 48 11.71 -1.58 12.02
C ASN A 48 11.81 -3.11 12.02
N PHE A 49 11.60 -3.72 10.86
CA PHE A 49 11.59 -5.18 10.68
C PHE A 49 12.97 -5.84 10.88
N HIS A 50 14.06 -5.09 11.03
CA HIS A 50 15.37 -5.60 11.43
C HIS A 50 15.49 -5.86 12.94
N GLU A 51 14.71 -5.15 13.76
CA GLU A 51 14.86 -5.14 15.21
C GLU A 51 13.64 -5.71 15.93
N VAL A 52 12.46 -5.66 15.31
CA VAL A 52 11.22 -6.12 15.94
C VAL A 52 11.21 -7.63 16.14
N THR A 53 10.65 -8.09 17.25
CA THR A 53 10.39 -9.51 17.51
C THR A 53 8.89 -9.82 17.39
N PHE A 54 8.56 -11.11 17.22
CA PHE A 54 7.18 -11.57 17.30
C PHE A 54 6.49 -11.14 18.61
N ALA A 55 7.22 -11.19 19.74
CA ALA A 55 6.68 -10.79 21.04
C ALA A 55 6.29 -9.30 21.08
N ASN A 56 7.07 -8.41 20.45
CA ASN A 56 6.70 -6.99 20.36
C ASN A 56 5.39 -6.79 19.58
N LEU A 57 5.28 -7.45 18.42
CA LEU A 57 4.10 -7.37 17.54
C LEU A 57 2.85 -7.96 18.21
N GLU A 58 2.99 -9.12 18.84
CA GLU A 58 1.90 -9.77 19.57
C GLU A 58 1.42 -8.92 20.75
N HIS A 59 2.35 -8.34 21.50
CA HIS A 59 2.01 -7.48 22.64
C HIS A 59 1.24 -6.24 22.20
N LEU A 60 1.73 -5.52 21.17
CA LEU A 60 1.04 -4.36 20.61
C LEU A 60 -0.36 -4.74 20.09
N HIS A 61 -0.47 -5.87 19.42
CA HIS A 61 -1.75 -6.35 18.91
C HIS A 61 -2.78 -6.62 20.01
N ARG A 62 -2.37 -7.28 21.09
CA ARG A 62 -3.24 -7.51 22.26
C ARG A 62 -3.66 -6.18 22.88
N GLN A 63 -2.75 -5.23 23.05
CA GLN A 63 -3.07 -3.90 23.58
C GLN A 63 -4.05 -3.14 22.69
N ALA A 64 -3.84 -3.14 21.38
CA ALA A 64 -4.73 -2.47 20.42
C ALA A 64 -6.17 -3.02 20.51
N ARG A 65 -6.32 -4.35 20.63
CA ARG A 65 -7.63 -4.99 20.82
C ARG A 65 -8.32 -4.58 22.12
N GLU A 66 -7.57 -4.44 23.21
CA GLU A 66 -8.16 -3.96 24.47
C GLU A 66 -8.58 -2.50 24.37
N ILE A 67 -7.74 -1.64 23.77
CA ILE A 67 -8.08 -0.23 23.49
C ILE A 67 -9.36 -0.12 22.65
N ASP A 68 -9.54 -1.01 21.67
CA ASP A 68 -10.74 -0.98 20.84
C ASP A 68 -12.04 -1.31 21.60
N LYS A 69 -11.97 -2.15 22.63
CA LYS A 69 -13.10 -2.53 23.48
C LYS A 69 -13.46 -1.46 24.51
N MET A 70 -12.58 -0.49 24.77
CA MET A 70 -12.80 0.54 25.79
C MET A 70 -13.87 1.58 25.41
N GLY A 71 -14.37 1.60 24.17
CA GLY A 71 -15.40 2.56 23.75
C GLY A 71 -14.93 4.01 23.75
N LEU A 72 -13.62 4.25 23.62
CA LEU A 72 -13.02 5.59 23.63
C LEU A 72 -13.49 6.44 22.43
N PRO A 73 -13.60 7.77 22.60
CA PRO A 73 -13.71 8.71 21.47
C PRO A 73 -12.53 8.58 20.49
N PHE A 74 -12.72 8.96 19.22
CA PHE A 74 -11.72 8.72 18.15
C PHE A 74 -10.33 9.29 18.44
N GLU A 75 -10.25 10.54 18.89
CA GLU A 75 -8.96 11.18 19.21
C GLU A 75 -8.25 10.47 20.37
N ALA A 76 -8.99 10.17 21.45
CA ALA A 76 -8.46 9.46 22.62
C ALA A 76 -8.02 8.02 22.26
N LYS A 77 -8.78 7.34 21.40
CA LYS A 77 -8.41 6.03 20.86
C LYS A 77 -7.12 6.12 20.05
N GLY A 78 -7.00 7.10 19.15
CA GLY A 78 -5.80 7.29 18.34
C GLY A 78 -4.56 7.59 19.18
N GLN A 79 -4.70 8.40 20.22
CA GLN A 79 -3.62 8.67 21.16
C GLN A 79 -3.21 7.40 21.94
N ALA A 80 -4.18 6.66 22.48
CA ALA A 80 -3.91 5.43 23.22
C ALA A 80 -3.21 4.36 22.36
N LEU A 81 -3.65 4.23 21.10
CA LEU A 81 -2.99 3.39 20.11
C LEU A 81 -1.55 3.87 19.88
N ARG A 82 -1.35 5.17 19.61
CA ARG A 82 -0.01 5.69 19.39
C ARG A 82 0.92 5.41 20.59
N ASP A 83 0.44 5.61 21.82
CA ASP A 83 1.22 5.37 23.04
C ASP A 83 1.57 3.90 23.24
N ALA A 84 0.64 2.97 22.95
CA ALA A 84 0.93 1.54 22.95
C ALA A 84 2.04 1.18 21.94
N SER A 85 1.97 1.76 20.74
CA SER A 85 2.99 1.56 19.71
C SER A 85 4.36 2.12 20.11
N LEU A 86 4.40 3.30 20.75
CA LEU A 86 5.64 3.85 21.32
C LEU A 86 6.22 2.95 22.41
N ALA A 87 5.38 2.49 23.35
CA ALA A 87 5.81 1.67 24.48
C ALA A 87 6.35 0.30 24.05
N THR A 88 5.77 -0.29 23.00
CA THR A 88 6.20 -1.59 22.47
C THR A 88 7.43 -1.49 21.55
N GLY A 89 7.73 -0.31 21.02
CA GLY A 89 8.75 -0.12 19.98
C GLY A 89 8.36 -0.69 18.61
N ALA A 90 7.13 -1.20 18.45
CA ALA A 90 6.61 -1.79 17.20
C ALA A 90 5.56 -0.88 16.56
N GLY A 91 5.45 -0.90 15.24
CA GLY A 91 4.37 -0.26 14.50
C GLY A 91 3.22 -1.22 14.21
N TYR A 92 2.17 -0.72 13.55
CA TYR A 92 0.96 -1.47 13.21
C TYR A 92 1.07 -2.39 11.98
N SER A 93 2.29 -2.73 11.58
CA SER A 93 2.58 -3.72 10.55
C SER A 93 3.83 -4.51 10.93
N ILE A 94 4.11 -5.63 10.27
CA ILE A 94 5.36 -6.35 10.45
C ILE A 94 6.53 -5.52 9.88
N GLY A 95 6.30 -4.90 8.72
CA GLY A 95 7.24 -3.97 8.10
C GLY A 95 6.57 -2.67 7.75
N ILE A 96 6.16 -2.51 6.48
CA ILE A 96 5.73 -1.22 5.92
C ILE A 96 4.25 -0.95 6.14
N SER A 97 3.41 -1.94 5.84
CA SER A 97 1.96 -1.87 5.97
C SER A 97 1.35 -3.27 5.90
N PRO A 98 0.16 -3.52 6.50
CA PRO A 98 -0.46 -4.84 6.47
C PRO A 98 -0.71 -5.39 5.06
N TRP A 99 -0.99 -4.51 4.09
CA TRP A 99 -1.21 -4.93 2.71
C TRP A 99 0.09 -5.39 2.05
N THR A 100 1.21 -4.71 2.32
CA THR A 100 2.51 -5.19 1.85
C THR A 100 2.90 -6.47 2.58
N ASP A 101 2.70 -6.56 3.90
CA ASP A 101 2.98 -7.78 4.67
C ASP A 101 2.28 -8.99 4.04
N ASN A 102 0.99 -8.84 3.72
CA ASN A 102 0.18 -9.88 3.09
C ASN A 102 0.61 -10.22 1.66
N LEU A 103 0.94 -9.20 0.85
CA LEU A 103 1.44 -9.42 -0.50
C LEU A 103 2.78 -10.14 -0.48
N LEU A 104 3.72 -9.73 0.38
CA LEU A 104 5.01 -10.37 0.49
C LEU A 104 4.89 -11.83 0.92
N GLU A 105 4.02 -12.13 1.88
CA GLU A 105 3.79 -13.52 2.29
C GLU A 105 3.41 -14.44 1.12
N ARG A 106 2.61 -13.93 0.18
CA ARG A 106 2.07 -14.72 -0.95
C ARG A 106 2.98 -14.69 -2.18
N THR A 107 3.62 -13.56 -2.41
CA THR A 107 4.25 -13.26 -3.70
C THR A 107 5.76 -13.29 -3.64
N TYR A 108 6.39 -13.15 -2.47
CA TYR A 108 7.84 -13.15 -2.35
C TYR A 108 8.43 -14.57 -2.47
N ALA A 109 9.51 -14.69 -3.23
CA ALA A 109 10.39 -15.85 -3.25
C ALA A 109 11.81 -15.39 -3.64
N ASP A 110 12.84 -16.07 -3.12
CA ASP A 110 14.24 -15.67 -3.33
C ASP A 110 14.66 -15.72 -4.80
N ASP A 111 14.05 -16.61 -5.60
CA ASP A 111 14.31 -16.80 -7.03
C ASP A 111 13.57 -15.81 -7.94
N LYS A 112 12.63 -15.02 -7.41
CA LYS A 112 11.91 -14.00 -8.20
C LYS A 112 12.77 -12.77 -8.41
N ASP A 113 12.77 -12.31 -9.67
CA ASP A 113 13.53 -11.14 -10.11
C ASP A 113 12.65 -9.96 -10.57
N SER A 114 11.32 -10.10 -10.48
CA SER A 114 10.37 -9.06 -10.86
C SER A 114 9.53 -8.58 -9.67
N VAL A 115 9.28 -7.27 -9.64
CA VAL A 115 8.44 -6.63 -8.62
C VAL A 115 7.57 -5.51 -9.23
N VAL A 116 6.33 -5.45 -8.77
CA VAL A 116 5.41 -4.35 -9.03
C VAL A 116 5.17 -3.58 -7.74
N ILE A 117 5.51 -2.30 -7.77
CA ILE A 117 5.16 -1.35 -6.72
C ILE A 117 3.77 -0.80 -7.04
N LEU A 118 2.82 -1.08 -6.16
CA LEU A 118 1.51 -0.46 -6.14
C LEU A 118 1.59 0.74 -5.19
N LEU A 119 1.43 1.94 -5.72
CA LEU A 119 1.59 3.19 -4.98
C LEU A 119 0.24 3.90 -4.82
N GLY A 120 -0.32 3.83 -3.61
CA GLY A 120 -1.42 4.68 -3.21
C GLY A 120 -0.93 6.03 -2.65
N HIS A 121 -1.87 6.82 -2.17
CA HIS A 121 -1.56 8.12 -1.58
C HIS A 121 -1.22 8.01 -0.11
N ASP A 122 -2.11 7.40 0.68
CA ASP A 122 -2.04 7.33 2.13
C ASP A 122 -3.01 6.30 2.71
N TRP A 123 -2.87 5.99 4.00
CA TRP A 123 -3.67 4.97 4.68
C TRP A 123 -4.88 5.54 5.40
N TYR A 124 -5.96 4.75 5.38
CA TYR A 124 -7.13 4.89 6.24
C TYR A 124 -7.22 3.66 7.16
N PRO A 125 -7.80 3.71 8.38
CA PRO A 125 -8.07 4.86 9.26
C PRO A 125 -7.52 4.65 10.69
N ILE A 126 -7.79 5.60 11.60
CA ILE A 126 -7.85 5.39 13.06
C ILE A 126 -9.33 5.49 13.53
N VAL A 127 -10.25 4.88 12.72
CA VAL A 127 -11.73 4.71 12.81
C VAL A 127 -12.65 5.94 12.50
N PRO A 128 -13.92 5.80 11.97
CA PRO A 128 -14.58 4.85 11.04
C PRO A 128 -14.77 5.48 9.61
N ASP A 129 -14.82 4.74 8.49
CA ASP A 129 -16.01 4.09 7.91
C ASP A 129 -16.67 2.99 8.76
N ASP A 130 -17.97 2.72 8.49
CA ASP A 130 -18.94 1.79 9.12
C ASP A 130 -18.51 0.32 9.34
N ARG A 131 -17.22 0.01 9.32
CA ARG A 131 -16.67 -1.32 9.55
C ARG A 131 -16.63 -1.65 11.05
N PRO A 132 -17.06 -2.86 11.45
CA PRO A 132 -16.87 -3.34 12.81
C PRO A 132 -15.36 -3.49 13.09
N SER A 133 -14.89 -2.74 14.09
CA SER A 133 -13.50 -2.62 14.61
C SER A 133 -12.45 -2.04 13.65
N GLY A 134 -12.18 -0.74 13.80
CA GLY A 134 -11.09 0.00 13.13
C GLY A 134 -9.71 -0.19 13.77
N THR A 135 -9.34 -1.42 14.15
CA THR A 135 -7.96 -1.72 14.52
C THR A 135 -7.12 -1.79 13.25
N PRO A 136 -5.95 -1.14 13.18
CA PRO A 136 -5.05 -1.18 12.01
C PRO A 136 -4.38 -2.56 11.75
N LEU A 137 -4.80 -3.61 12.47
CA LEU A 137 -4.12 -4.89 12.53
C LEU A 137 -4.98 -6.04 11.99
N MET A 138 -6.03 -5.82 11.21
CA MET A 138 -6.97 -6.90 10.89
C MET A 138 -6.43 -7.85 9.81
N ALA A 139 -6.75 -9.14 9.92
CA ALA A 139 -6.43 -10.13 8.89
C ALA A 139 -7.08 -9.81 7.52
N THR A 140 -8.10 -8.95 7.51
CA THR A 140 -8.80 -8.45 6.32
C THR A 140 -8.11 -7.26 5.65
N ASP A 141 -7.03 -6.71 6.23
CA ASP A 141 -6.21 -5.66 5.62
C ASP A 141 -5.26 -6.23 4.57
N SER A 142 -5.86 -6.81 3.52
CA SER A 142 -5.18 -7.45 2.40
C SER A 142 -5.80 -7.01 1.09
N LEU A 143 -4.96 -6.76 0.08
CA LEU A 143 -5.42 -6.51 -1.29
C LEU A 143 -6.33 -7.65 -1.80
N HIS A 144 -6.03 -8.89 -1.42
CA HIS A 144 -6.81 -10.08 -1.80
C HIS A 144 -8.18 -10.16 -1.10
N ALA A 145 -8.38 -9.43 0.00
CA ALA A 145 -9.62 -9.47 0.79
C ALA A 145 -10.58 -8.32 0.46
N VAL A 146 -10.16 -7.33 -0.34
CA VAL A 146 -10.94 -6.10 -0.57
C VAL A 146 -11.22 -5.90 -2.08
N GLU A 147 -12.32 -6.52 -2.54
CA GLU A 147 -12.66 -6.64 -3.97
C GLU A 147 -12.67 -5.32 -4.75
N ARG A 148 -13.09 -4.22 -4.11
CA ARG A 148 -13.12 -2.89 -4.74
C ARG A 148 -11.76 -2.41 -5.26
N TYR A 149 -10.65 -2.97 -4.74
CA TYR A 149 -9.29 -2.64 -5.16
C TYR A 149 -8.71 -3.58 -6.22
N TRP A 150 -9.31 -4.75 -6.46
CA TRP A 150 -8.77 -5.72 -7.42
C TRP A 150 -8.61 -5.18 -8.84
N PRO A 151 -9.53 -4.36 -9.38
CA PRO A 151 -9.32 -3.78 -10.71
C PRO A 151 -8.08 -2.87 -10.81
N GLY A 152 -7.63 -2.29 -9.69
CA GLY A 152 -6.42 -1.48 -9.61
C GLY A 152 -5.14 -2.27 -9.35
N ALA A 153 -5.25 -3.60 -9.18
CA ALA A 153 -4.13 -4.51 -9.03
C ALA A 153 -4.00 -5.41 -10.28
N PRO A 154 -2.78 -5.62 -10.79
CA PRO A 154 -2.57 -6.53 -11.89
C PRO A 154 -2.72 -8.00 -11.45
N GLU A 155 -3.25 -8.83 -12.34
CA GLU A 155 -3.36 -10.28 -12.20
C GLU A 155 -2.00 -10.92 -11.81
N ALA A 156 -0.89 -10.49 -12.41
CA ALA A 156 0.43 -11.03 -12.08
C ALA A 156 0.82 -10.87 -10.59
N VAL A 157 0.36 -9.82 -9.90
CA VAL A 157 0.57 -9.66 -8.45
C VAL A 157 -0.34 -10.59 -7.66
N LEU A 158 -1.62 -10.66 -8.04
CA LEU A 158 -2.61 -11.48 -7.32
C LEU A 158 -2.35 -12.99 -7.45
N GLU A 159 -1.81 -13.42 -8.59
CA GLU A 159 -1.40 -14.81 -8.84
C GLU A 159 0.02 -15.11 -8.35
N GLY A 160 0.74 -14.11 -7.83
CA GLY A 160 2.12 -14.27 -7.37
C GLY A 160 3.12 -14.56 -8.49
N ARG A 161 2.82 -14.24 -9.76
CA ARG A 161 3.80 -14.28 -10.85
C ARG A 161 4.90 -13.22 -10.71
N THR A 162 4.61 -12.14 -9.99
CA THR A 162 5.57 -11.10 -9.63
C THR A 162 5.41 -10.72 -8.17
N VAL A 163 6.48 -10.20 -7.53
CA VAL A 163 6.41 -9.72 -6.15
C VAL A 163 5.56 -8.44 -6.10
N GLY A 164 4.62 -8.37 -5.16
CA GLY A 164 3.81 -7.17 -4.92
C GLY A 164 4.31 -6.36 -3.73
N LEU A 165 4.56 -5.07 -3.92
CA LEU A 165 4.81 -4.11 -2.83
C LEU A 165 3.72 -3.04 -2.83
N PHE A 166 2.88 -2.99 -1.79
CA PHE A 166 1.82 -1.98 -1.67
C PHE A 166 2.20 -0.87 -0.68
N VAL A 167 2.66 0.25 -1.22
CA VAL A 167 3.11 1.38 -0.41
C VAL A 167 2.29 2.63 -0.70
N ASN A 168 2.39 3.61 0.19
CA ASN A 168 1.70 4.88 0.02
C ASN A 168 2.71 6.02 -0.02
N LEU A 169 2.44 7.03 -0.86
CA LEU A 169 3.30 8.19 -0.96
C LEU A 169 3.50 8.88 0.41
N TYR A 170 2.45 8.99 1.20
CA TYR A 170 2.54 9.22 2.64
C TYR A 170 2.35 7.86 3.36
N PRO A 171 3.40 7.26 3.91
CA PRO A 171 3.39 5.85 4.34
C PRO A 171 2.88 5.70 5.78
N ASP A 172 1.79 6.40 6.11
CA ASP A 172 1.25 6.41 7.46
C ASP A 172 -0.26 6.65 7.47
N TYR A 173 -0.87 6.48 8.65
CA TYR A 173 -2.26 6.85 8.86
C TYR A 173 -2.43 8.36 8.97
N ARG A 174 -3.61 8.81 8.54
CA ARG A 174 -4.12 10.14 8.84
C ARG A 174 -4.44 10.30 10.33
N PRO A 175 -4.47 11.54 10.84
CA PRO A 175 -5.05 11.81 12.16
C PRO A 175 -6.51 11.34 12.24
N PRO A 176 -6.99 10.95 13.43
CA PRO A 176 -8.40 10.67 13.65
C PRO A 176 -9.29 11.82 13.18
N GLY A 177 -10.42 11.50 12.53
CA GLY A 177 -11.40 12.50 12.09
C GLY A 177 -11.05 13.29 10.83
N ASP A 178 -9.93 13.00 10.15
CA ASP A 178 -9.56 13.70 8.91
C ASP A 178 -10.07 12.97 7.65
N PRO A 179 -11.16 13.45 7.01
CA PRO A 179 -11.80 12.74 5.89
C PRO A 179 -10.97 12.76 4.61
N LYS A 180 -10.06 13.75 4.46
CA LYS A 180 -9.24 13.91 3.26
C LYS A 180 -7.85 14.40 3.62
N CYS A 181 -6.85 13.62 3.21
CA CYS A 181 -5.48 14.09 3.32
C CYS A 181 -5.25 15.30 2.41
N GLY A 182 -5.16 16.46 3.05
CA GLY A 182 -4.84 17.74 2.44
C GLY A 182 -3.32 17.92 2.31
N SER A 183 -2.83 19.14 2.55
CA SER A 183 -1.39 19.40 2.61
C SER A 183 -0.72 18.49 3.66
N LEU A 184 0.40 17.85 3.31
CA LEU A 184 1.14 17.00 4.23
C LEU A 184 1.80 17.79 5.39
N SER A 185 1.95 19.11 5.23
CA SER A 185 2.57 19.98 6.24
C SER A 185 1.85 19.94 7.58
N LYS A 186 0.52 19.74 7.58
CA LYS A 186 -0.28 19.62 8.81
C LYS A 186 0.01 18.34 9.61
N TYR A 187 0.74 17.40 9.03
CA TYR A 187 1.20 16.17 9.68
C TYR A 187 2.69 16.20 10.01
N GLY A 188 3.35 17.36 9.88
CA GLY A 188 4.79 17.50 10.08
C GLY A 188 5.64 16.82 9.00
N TYR A 189 5.10 16.68 7.78
CA TYR A 189 5.78 16.03 6.67
C TYR A 189 5.55 16.80 5.35
N SER A 190 6.23 16.40 4.27
CA SER A 190 6.09 17.06 2.97
C SER A 190 6.17 16.06 1.83
N TYR A 191 5.58 16.42 0.67
CA TYR A 191 5.71 15.59 -0.53
C TYR A 191 7.17 15.46 -0.99
N ALA A 192 8.00 16.48 -0.76
CA ALA A 192 9.43 16.39 -1.05
C ALA A 192 10.11 15.26 -0.26
N GLN A 193 9.82 15.17 1.05
CA GLN A 193 10.33 14.09 1.89
C GLN A 193 9.71 12.72 1.51
N CYS A 194 8.41 12.68 1.20
CA CYS A 194 7.77 11.48 0.65
C CYS A 194 8.50 10.95 -0.59
N LEU A 195 8.82 11.85 -1.51
CA LEU A 195 9.47 11.51 -2.77
C LEU A 195 10.93 11.09 -2.56
N ALA A 196 11.67 11.74 -1.66
CA ALA A 196 13.02 11.30 -1.28
C ALA A 196 13.01 9.89 -0.67
N GLY A 197 12.01 9.59 0.16
CA GLY A 197 11.75 8.25 0.70
C GLY A 197 11.46 7.22 -0.38
N LEU A 198 10.58 7.57 -1.32
CA LEU A 198 10.25 6.73 -2.46
C LEU A 198 11.48 6.46 -3.34
N ASP A 199 12.33 7.47 -3.56
CA ASP A 199 13.61 7.32 -4.27
C ASP A 199 14.55 6.33 -3.57
N ALA A 200 14.69 6.47 -2.25
CA ALA A 200 15.48 5.56 -1.43
C ALA A 200 14.95 4.12 -1.47
N MET A 201 13.62 3.96 -1.42
CA MET A 201 12.95 2.66 -1.52
C MET A 201 13.20 2.02 -2.88
N VAL A 202 12.95 2.75 -3.98
CA VAL A 202 13.18 2.24 -5.35
C VAL A 202 14.65 1.88 -5.57
N THR A 203 15.57 2.66 -5.02
CA THR A 203 17.02 2.36 -5.09
C THR A 203 17.34 1.00 -4.47
N GLN A 204 16.77 0.68 -3.30
CA GLN A 204 16.99 -0.62 -2.64
C GLN A 204 16.28 -1.76 -3.37
N VAL A 205 15.02 -1.55 -3.76
CA VAL A 205 14.24 -2.52 -4.55
C VAL A 205 14.97 -2.89 -5.84
N LYS A 206 15.57 -1.92 -6.54
CA LYS A 206 16.30 -2.15 -7.79
C LYS A 206 17.61 -2.93 -7.60
N LYS A 207 18.23 -2.88 -6.41
CA LYS A 207 19.39 -3.74 -6.09
C LYS A 207 18.99 -5.20 -5.97
N ARG A 208 17.73 -5.48 -5.58
CA ARG A 208 17.20 -6.83 -5.39
C ARG A 208 16.55 -7.42 -6.64
N PHE A 209 15.91 -6.59 -7.47
CA PHE A 209 15.10 -7.05 -8.60
C PHE A 209 15.57 -6.45 -9.94
N GLY A 210 15.78 -7.29 -10.93
CA GLY A 210 16.10 -6.90 -12.30
C GLY A 210 14.96 -6.18 -13.00
N GLN A 211 13.70 -6.55 -12.73
CA GLN A 211 12.51 -5.88 -13.27
C GLN A 211 11.71 -5.18 -12.17
N VAL A 212 11.66 -3.84 -12.23
CA VAL A 212 10.89 -3.01 -11.29
C VAL A 212 9.90 -2.18 -12.09
N GLN A 213 8.63 -2.22 -11.69
CA GLN A 213 7.54 -1.50 -12.33
C GLN A 213 6.69 -0.77 -11.29
N LEU A 214 6.08 0.35 -11.69
CA LEU A 214 5.24 1.17 -10.82
C LEU A 214 3.81 1.29 -11.38
N VAL A 215 2.82 1.05 -10.54
CA VAL A 215 1.42 1.38 -10.81
C VAL A 215 0.95 2.30 -9.69
N SER A 216 0.49 3.50 -10.02
CA SER A 216 0.00 4.44 -8.99
C SER A 216 -1.49 4.67 -9.07
N TRP A 217 -2.08 5.06 -7.93
CA TRP A 217 -3.51 5.30 -7.81
C TRP A 217 -3.82 6.72 -7.36
N GLY A 218 -4.63 7.42 -8.15
CA GLY A 218 -5.27 8.67 -7.75
C GLY A 218 -4.52 9.95 -8.13
N SER A 219 -5.27 11.06 -8.11
CA SER A 219 -4.81 12.36 -8.62
C SER A 219 -3.67 12.97 -7.81
N ASN A 220 -3.65 12.78 -6.48
CA ASN A 220 -2.60 13.36 -5.64
C ASN A 220 -1.24 12.73 -5.94
N VAL A 221 -1.20 11.40 -6.07
CA VAL A 221 0.03 10.68 -6.45
C VAL A 221 0.46 11.09 -7.85
N TRP A 222 -0.48 11.17 -8.79
CA TRP A 222 -0.21 11.70 -10.13
C TRP A 222 0.42 13.10 -10.07
N THR A 223 -0.19 14.06 -9.39
CA THR A 223 0.33 15.42 -9.26
C THR A 223 1.73 15.46 -8.66
N ALA A 224 2.01 14.65 -7.63
CA ALA A 224 3.32 14.59 -7.01
C ALA A 224 4.39 13.96 -7.93
N LEU A 225 4.01 12.96 -8.73
CA LEU A 225 4.94 12.23 -9.61
C LEU A 225 5.11 12.84 -11.01
N THR A 226 4.12 13.58 -11.52
CA THR A 226 4.12 14.12 -12.89
C THR A 226 5.41 14.87 -13.25
N PRO A 227 6.00 15.71 -12.37
CA PRO A 227 7.27 16.38 -12.67
C PRO A 227 8.46 15.44 -12.97
N ARG A 228 8.36 14.16 -12.58
CA ARG A 228 9.38 13.12 -12.76
C ARG A 228 9.10 12.20 -13.95
N VAL A 229 8.06 12.50 -14.73
CA VAL A 229 7.65 11.69 -15.89
C VAL A 229 8.10 12.38 -17.17
N HIS A 230 8.99 11.73 -17.94
CA HIS A 230 9.63 12.34 -19.11
C HIS A 230 8.67 12.75 -20.23
N THR A 231 7.60 11.98 -20.43
CA THR A 231 6.71 12.10 -21.60
C THR A 231 5.36 12.75 -21.26
N ALA A 232 5.13 13.08 -19.99
CA ALA A 232 3.87 13.69 -19.59
C ALA A 232 3.87 15.18 -19.93
N ARG A 233 2.74 15.65 -20.49
CA ARG A 233 2.51 17.09 -20.66
C ARG A 233 2.41 17.75 -19.29
N SER A 234 3.14 18.85 -19.08
CA SER A 234 3.05 19.62 -17.85
C SER A 234 1.59 20.06 -17.59
N GLY A 235 1.14 19.92 -16.33
CA GLY A 235 -0.20 20.34 -15.91
C GLY A 235 -1.36 19.46 -16.37
N ILE A 236 -1.12 18.35 -17.09
CA ILE A 236 -2.22 17.46 -17.51
C ILE A 236 -2.86 16.77 -16.29
N LEU A 237 -4.18 16.78 -16.22
CA LEU A 237 -4.92 16.07 -15.17
C LEU A 237 -4.88 14.56 -15.42
N LEU A 238 -4.84 13.76 -14.35
CA LEU A 238 -4.83 12.29 -14.45
C LEU A 238 -5.99 11.75 -15.31
N SER A 239 -7.20 12.23 -15.09
CA SER A 239 -8.39 11.79 -15.84
C SER A 239 -8.31 12.12 -17.33
N GLN A 240 -7.66 13.24 -17.67
CA GLN A 240 -7.41 13.65 -19.04
C GLN A 240 -6.34 12.75 -19.67
N HIS A 241 -5.22 12.53 -18.98
CA HIS A 241 -4.16 11.64 -19.43
C HIS A 241 -4.69 10.22 -19.73
N VAL A 242 -5.41 9.62 -18.79
CA VAL A 242 -6.02 8.27 -18.92
C VAL A 242 -6.99 8.18 -20.11
N ARG A 243 -7.65 9.29 -20.47
CA ARG A 243 -8.59 9.35 -21.59
C ARG A 243 -7.89 9.51 -22.93
N GLU A 244 -6.88 10.38 -22.99
CA GLU A 244 -6.17 10.74 -24.22
C GLU A 244 -5.10 9.72 -24.61
N ALA A 245 -4.47 9.07 -23.62
CA ALA A 245 -3.33 8.16 -23.79
C ALA A 245 -3.63 6.79 -23.17
N SER A 246 -4.74 6.17 -23.58
CA SER A 246 -5.20 4.90 -23.04
C SER A 246 -4.14 3.79 -23.16
N GLY A 247 -3.79 3.17 -22.05
CA GLY A 247 -2.77 2.11 -21.97
C GLY A 247 -1.32 2.60 -22.06
N SER A 248 -1.10 3.93 -22.12
CA SER A 248 0.23 4.49 -22.21
C SER A 248 1.04 4.19 -20.96
N VAL A 249 2.09 3.36 -21.13
CA VAL A 249 3.10 3.12 -20.10
C VAL A 249 4.14 4.22 -20.22
N LEU A 250 4.25 4.99 -19.16
CA LEU A 250 5.17 6.12 -19.06
C LEU A 250 6.52 5.64 -18.52
N ALA A 251 7.55 6.47 -18.71
CA ALA A 251 8.79 6.31 -17.99
C ALA A 251 8.92 7.38 -16.91
N ILE A 252 9.16 6.94 -15.68
CA ILE A 252 9.38 7.82 -14.52
C ILE A 252 10.80 7.65 -14.00
N GLU A 253 11.41 8.75 -13.54
CA GLU A 253 12.68 8.73 -12.82
C GLU A 253 12.44 8.65 -11.31
N LEU A 254 12.89 7.59 -10.67
CA LEU A 254 12.88 7.40 -9.22
C LEU A 254 14.18 6.73 -8.77
N GLY A 255 14.82 7.25 -7.73
CA GLY A 255 16.08 6.69 -7.21
C GLY A 255 17.23 6.65 -8.22
N GLY A 256 17.24 7.60 -9.18
CA GLY A 256 18.19 7.59 -10.31
C GLY A 256 17.93 6.48 -11.34
N GLN A 257 16.77 5.81 -11.26
CA GLN A 257 16.37 4.73 -12.16
C GLN A 257 15.19 5.17 -13.01
N ARG A 258 15.23 4.81 -14.29
CA ARG A 258 14.08 4.93 -15.19
C ARG A 258 13.27 3.65 -15.13
N ILE A 259 12.03 3.72 -14.62
CA ILE A 259 11.15 2.54 -14.49
C ILE A 259 9.84 2.72 -15.27
N PRO A 260 9.23 1.63 -15.78
CA PRO A 260 7.91 1.67 -16.38
C PRO A 260 6.84 2.07 -15.35
N TYR A 261 5.95 2.97 -15.75
CA TYR A 261 4.96 3.59 -14.88
C TYR A 261 3.57 3.66 -15.52
N LEU A 262 2.56 3.13 -14.83
CA LEU A 262 1.16 3.24 -15.22
C LEU A 262 0.33 3.99 -14.16
N PRO A 263 -0.12 5.22 -14.45
CA PRO A 263 -1.01 5.95 -13.56
C PRO A 263 -2.47 5.53 -13.76
N LEU A 264 -3.18 5.27 -12.66
CA LEU A 264 -4.60 4.86 -12.67
C LEU A 264 -5.45 5.81 -11.82
N MET A 265 -6.72 5.96 -12.17
CA MET A 265 -7.67 6.61 -11.26
C MET A 265 -7.88 5.72 -10.03
N HIS A 266 -8.09 6.33 -8.86
CA HIS A 266 -8.09 5.60 -7.59
C HIS A 266 -9.23 4.56 -7.52
N PRO A 267 -8.95 3.29 -7.19
CA PRO A 267 -9.96 2.21 -7.14
C PRO A 267 -10.96 2.34 -5.99
N GLY A 268 -10.62 3.07 -4.93
CA GLY A 268 -11.56 3.40 -3.84
C GLY A 268 -12.78 4.23 -4.27
N HIS A 269 -12.76 4.86 -5.45
CA HIS A 269 -13.94 5.48 -6.05
C HIS A 269 -14.54 4.53 -7.09
N TRP A 270 -15.52 3.73 -6.68
CA TRP A 270 -16.12 2.65 -7.48
C TRP A 270 -16.50 3.07 -8.91
N GLY A 271 -17.02 4.29 -9.08
CA GLY A 271 -17.39 4.85 -10.39
C GLY A 271 -16.23 5.04 -11.37
N ASN A 272 -14.96 4.91 -10.95
CA ASN A 272 -13.81 5.03 -11.85
C ASN A 272 -13.64 3.80 -12.72
N PHE A 273 -13.80 2.59 -12.17
CA PHE A 273 -13.60 1.34 -12.92
C PHE A 273 -14.86 0.88 -13.66
N GLY A 274 -16.01 1.49 -13.38
CA GLY A 274 -17.21 1.40 -14.22
C GLY A 274 -17.15 2.23 -15.51
N ARG A 275 -16.16 3.12 -15.68
CA ARG A 275 -16.00 3.94 -16.90
C ARG A 275 -15.23 3.15 -17.95
N ALA A 276 -15.86 2.93 -19.11
CA ALA A 276 -15.27 2.14 -20.20
C ALA A 276 -13.88 2.64 -20.65
N TYR A 277 -13.66 3.96 -20.71
CA TYR A 277 -12.36 4.52 -21.10
C TYR A 277 -11.25 4.19 -20.09
N HIS A 278 -11.57 4.20 -18.80
CA HIS A 278 -10.59 3.91 -17.75
C HIS A 278 -10.30 2.42 -17.69
N LEU A 279 -11.33 1.56 -17.78
CA LEU A 279 -11.12 0.12 -17.84
C LEU A 279 -10.27 -0.29 -19.06
N ARG A 280 -10.47 0.36 -20.22
CA ARG A 280 -9.62 0.18 -21.40
C ARG A 280 -8.17 0.56 -21.11
N HIS A 281 -7.94 1.71 -20.45
CA HIS A 281 -6.61 2.16 -20.06
C HIS A 281 -5.91 1.15 -19.15
N VAL A 282 -6.61 0.64 -18.13
CA VAL A 282 -6.07 -0.34 -17.18
C VAL A 282 -5.70 -1.63 -17.92
N LYS A 283 -6.62 -2.20 -18.71
CA LYS A 283 -6.38 -3.44 -19.47
C LYS A 283 -5.19 -3.31 -20.43
N ALA A 284 -5.17 -2.23 -21.23
CA ALA A 284 -4.11 -1.99 -22.20
C ALA A 284 -2.76 -1.71 -21.52
N GLY A 285 -2.77 -0.99 -20.40
CA GLY A 285 -1.58 -0.68 -19.61
C GLY A 285 -0.96 -1.93 -18.98
N TYR A 286 -1.77 -2.75 -18.30
CA TYR A 286 -1.27 -4.02 -17.73
C TYR A 286 -0.77 -4.98 -18.80
N SER A 287 -1.46 -5.08 -19.94
CA SER A 287 -0.98 -5.86 -21.08
C SER A 287 0.39 -5.36 -21.57
N SER A 288 0.54 -4.05 -21.77
CA SER A 288 1.80 -3.43 -22.21
C SER A 288 2.95 -3.64 -21.21
N MET A 289 2.64 -3.71 -19.91
CA MET A 289 3.62 -4.00 -18.86
C MET A 289 3.87 -5.50 -18.64
N GLN A 290 3.18 -6.38 -19.38
CA GLN A 290 3.20 -7.83 -19.24
C GLN A 290 2.70 -8.32 -17.86
N LEU A 291 1.75 -7.58 -17.29
CA LEU A 291 1.18 -7.82 -15.97
C LEU A 291 -0.15 -8.57 -15.98
N GLY A 292 -0.62 -8.97 -17.17
CA GLY A 292 -1.88 -9.68 -17.36
C GLY A 292 -3.08 -8.75 -17.43
N LEU A 293 -4.22 -9.22 -16.90
CA LEU A 293 -5.47 -8.47 -16.84
C LEU A 293 -5.61 -7.70 -15.51
N PRO A 294 -6.57 -6.77 -15.40
CA PRO A 294 -7.00 -6.29 -14.10
C PRO A 294 -7.47 -7.48 -13.27
N GLY A 295 -7.13 -7.50 -11.98
CA GLY A 295 -7.49 -8.60 -11.10
C GLY A 295 -8.97 -8.97 -11.17
N LEU A 296 -9.25 -10.15 -11.71
CA LEU A 296 -10.51 -10.86 -11.52
C LEU A 296 -10.19 -11.94 -10.50
N ALA A 297 -10.85 -11.97 -9.33
CA ALA A 297 -10.69 -13.13 -8.47
C ALA A 297 -11.31 -14.34 -9.15
N THR A 298 -10.47 -15.11 -9.82
CA THR A 298 -10.78 -16.47 -10.23
C THR A 298 -10.88 -17.31 -8.94
N SER A 299 -12.11 -17.41 -8.44
CA SER A 299 -12.68 -18.54 -7.69
C SER A 299 -11.68 -19.46 -6.97
N ASN A 300 -11.47 -19.22 -5.68
CA ASN A 300 -11.17 -20.28 -4.69
C ASN A 300 -11.37 -19.78 -3.24
N SER A 301 -12.60 -19.44 -2.90
CA SER A 301 -13.11 -19.62 -1.53
C SER A 301 -14.63 -19.71 -1.60
N GLY A 302 -15.17 -20.90 -1.40
CA GLY A 302 -16.60 -21.18 -1.43
C GLY A 302 -17.38 -20.43 -0.36
N ARG A 303 -17.75 -19.18 -0.64
CA ARG A 303 -18.91 -18.49 -0.08
C ARG A 303 -19.51 -17.61 -1.16
N SER A 304 -20.59 -18.11 -1.76
CA SER A 304 -21.45 -17.35 -2.64
C SER A 304 -22.10 -16.20 -1.88
N HIS A 305 -21.69 -14.97 -2.16
CA HIS A 305 -22.59 -13.84 -2.09
C HIS A 305 -22.70 -13.23 -3.48
N SER A 306 -23.94 -13.14 -3.93
CA SER A 306 -24.38 -12.87 -5.29
C SER A 306 -23.72 -11.62 -5.89
N ALA A 307 -22.78 -11.84 -6.81
CA ALA A 307 -22.47 -10.86 -7.83
C ALA A 307 -23.68 -10.77 -8.77
N ARG A 308 -24.34 -9.61 -8.80
CA ARG A 308 -25.23 -9.26 -9.92
C ARG A 308 -24.34 -9.24 -11.17
N GLN A 309 -24.51 -10.26 -12.01
CA GLN A 309 -24.02 -10.29 -13.37
C GLN A 309 -24.36 -8.96 -14.05
N ILE A 310 -23.32 -8.24 -14.47
CA ILE A 310 -23.43 -7.28 -15.55
C ILE A 310 -23.47 -8.14 -16.82
N SER A 311 -24.67 -8.43 -17.31
CA SER A 311 -24.87 -8.99 -18.63
C SER A 311 -24.48 -7.94 -19.67
N ILE A 312 -23.65 -8.37 -20.62
CA ILE A 312 -23.27 -7.61 -21.81
C ILE A 312 -24.31 -7.95 -22.88
N ASP A 313 -25.02 -6.92 -23.34
CA ASP A 313 -25.46 -6.79 -24.73
C ASP A 313 -24.65 -5.65 -25.36
#